data_AF-A0A959SHC6-F1
#
_entry.id   AF-A0A959SHC6-F1
#
_cell.length_a   1.000
_cell.length_b   1.000
_cell.length_c   1.000
_cell.angle_alpha   90.00
_cell.angle_beta   90.00
_cell.angle_gamma   90.00
#
_symmetry.space_group_name_H-M   'P 1'
#
loop_
_entity.id
_entity.type
_entity.pdbx_description
1 polymer ?
#
loop_
_entity_poly.entity_id
_entity_poly.type
_entity_poly.pdbx_seq_one_letter_code
_entity_poly.pdbx_strand_id
1 'polypeptide(L)' 'MERSPAAPLRKPLPTTAANGSPGKIVGEGLTYDDVLLVPAFSEVLPREVDIRSSFTRNIRLNIPVVSAAMDTVTGAELAI' A
#
# COMPACT_ATOMS: atom_id res chain seq x y z
N MET A 1 39.71 -55.42 -20.13
CA MET A 1 40.89 -54.87 -19.44
C MET A 1 41.11 -53.46 -19.96
N GLU A 2 40.32 -52.50 -19.49
CA GLU A 2 40.51 -51.07 -19.74
C GLU A 2 39.83 -50.32 -18.58
N ARG A 3 40.68 -49.80 -17.70
CA ARG A 3 40.65 -48.48 -17.05
C ARG A 3 39.31 -47.94 -16.51
N SER A 4 39.27 -47.65 -15.21
CA SER A 4 39.21 -46.25 -14.72
C SER A 4 39.25 -46.19 -13.18
N PRO A 5 40.01 -45.26 -12.58
CA PRO A 5 40.20 -45.14 -11.13
C PRO A 5 39.02 -44.43 -10.43
N ALA A 6 38.76 -44.84 -9.18
CA ALA A 6 37.83 -44.17 -8.30
C ALA A 6 38.40 -42.82 -7.82
N ALA A 7 37.86 -41.71 -8.32
CA ALA A 7 38.07 -40.37 -7.77
C ALA A 7 37.12 -40.17 -6.57
N PRO A 8 37.59 -39.77 -5.36
CA PRO A 8 36.69 -39.42 -4.29
C PRO A 8 36.43 -37.91 -4.21
N LEU A 9 35.17 -37.59 -3.91
CA LEU A 9 34.72 -36.47 -3.10
C LEU A 9 34.98 -35.04 -3.62
N ARG A 10 34.01 -34.54 -4.38
CA ARG A 10 33.60 -33.14 -4.28
C ARG A 10 32.09 -33.11 -4.18
N LYS A 11 31.57 -33.13 -2.95
CA LYS A 11 30.16 -32.74 -2.74
C LYS A 11 29.99 -31.36 -3.38
N PRO A 12 28.96 -31.14 -4.22
CA PRO A 12 28.67 -29.79 -4.66
C PRO A 12 28.37 -28.96 -3.41
N LEU A 13 29.06 -27.82 -3.30
CA LEU A 13 28.67 -26.77 -2.37
C LEU A 13 27.18 -26.48 -2.61
N PRO A 14 26.34 -26.34 -1.56
CA PRO A 14 24.99 -25.84 -1.78
C PRO A 14 25.08 -24.39 -2.27
N THR A 15 25.05 -24.24 -3.59
CA THR A 15 24.72 -22.98 -4.25
C THR A 15 23.22 -22.98 -4.48
N THR A 16 22.58 -21.89 -4.03
CA THR A 16 21.21 -21.44 -4.33
C THR A 16 20.15 -21.66 -3.24
N ALA A 17 19.92 -20.53 -2.56
CA ALA A 17 18.63 -19.89 -2.31
C ALA A 17 17.70 -20.38 -1.20
N ALA A 18 16.97 -19.37 -0.70
CA ALA A 18 15.81 -19.40 0.18
C ALA A 18 16.12 -19.71 1.65
N ASN A 19 15.79 -18.89 2.64
CA ASN A 19 15.00 -17.67 2.70
C ASN A 19 15.48 -16.94 3.95
N GLY A 20 15.73 -15.62 3.86
CA GLY A 20 15.49 -14.80 5.05
C GLY A 20 14.05 -15.09 5.44
N SER A 21 13.82 -15.67 6.61
CA SER A 21 12.47 -15.77 7.15
C SER A 21 11.90 -14.37 7.04
N PRO A 22 10.84 -14.13 6.24
CA PRO A 22 10.19 -12.85 6.31
C PRO A 22 9.71 -12.78 7.75
N GLY A 23 10.27 -11.85 8.52
CA GLY A 23 9.72 -11.50 9.81
C GLY A 23 8.22 -11.35 9.60
N LYS A 24 7.42 -12.00 10.45
CA LYS A 24 5.96 -12.07 10.29
C LYS A 24 5.29 -10.67 10.27
N ILE A 25 6.06 -9.61 10.52
CA ILE A 25 5.63 -8.23 10.54
C ILE A 25 6.29 -7.52 9.36
N VAL A 26 5.45 -7.04 8.43
CA VAL A 26 5.85 -6.41 7.16
C VAL A 26 6.06 -4.90 7.31
N GLY A 27 5.58 -4.29 8.38
CA GLY A 27 5.75 -2.86 8.68
C GLY A 27 4.93 -2.43 9.90
N GLU A 28 5.15 -1.19 10.33
CA GLU A 28 4.35 -0.49 11.32
C GLU A 28 3.24 0.30 10.62
N GLY A 29 2.03 0.31 11.19
CA GLY A 29 0.89 1.07 10.68
C GLY A 29 0.53 2.18 11.65
N LEU A 30 0.40 3.41 11.15
CA LEU A 30 -0.04 4.57 11.92
C LEU A 30 -1.53 4.83 11.68
N THR A 31 -2.26 5.20 12.72
CA THR A 31 -3.65 5.68 12.65
C THR A 31 -3.70 7.21 12.69
N TYR A 32 -4.90 7.79 12.56
CA TYR A 32 -5.11 9.24 12.57
C TYR A 32 -4.66 9.91 13.86
N ASP A 33 -4.82 9.24 15.01
CA ASP A 33 -4.44 9.79 16.32
C ASP A 33 -2.93 9.77 16.57
N ASP A 34 -2.16 9.08 15.74
CA ASP A 34 -0.70 8.99 15.88
C ASP A 34 0.04 10.18 15.24
N VAL A 35 -0.64 11.00 14.44
CA VAL A 35 0.00 12.01 13.58
C VAL A 35 -0.72 13.36 13.57
N LEU A 36 0.04 14.43 13.33
CA LEU A 36 -0.48 15.79 13.13
C LEU A 36 0.09 16.40 11.84
N LEU A 37 -0.69 17.27 11.22
CA LEU A 37 -0.21 18.09 10.10
C LEU A 37 0.68 19.22 10.62
N VAL A 38 1.86 19.35 10.03
CA VAL A 38 2.77 20.48 10.31
C VAL A 38 2.36 21.68 9.46
N PRO A 39 2.08 22.84 10.06
CA PRO A 39 1.77 24.05 9.29
C PRO A 39 2.93 24.46 8.38
N ALA A 40 2.59 24.97 7.20
CA ALA A 40 3.54 25.52 6.23
C ALA A 40 3.08 26.90 5.75
N PHE A 41 4.00 27.67 5.21
CA PHE A 41 3.67 28.94 4.57
C PHE A 41 2.69 28.70 3.40
N SER A 42 1.67 29.55 3.30
CA SER A 42 0.64 29.46 2.26
C SER A 42 0.33 30.86 1.71
N GLU A 43 0.34 30.98 0.39
CA GLU A 43 -0.12 32.17 -0.33
C GLU A 43 -1.60 32.08 -0.73
N VAL A 44 -2.20 30.89 -0.58
CA VAL A 44 -3.61 30.62 -0.91
C VAL A 44 -4.50 30.78 0.31
N LEU A 45 -5.66 31.41 0.11
CA LEU A 45 -6.70 31.51 1.13
C LEU A 45 -7.53 30.21 1.18
N PRO A 46 -8.05 29.78 2.34
CA PRO A 46 -8.83 28.54 2.46
C PRO A 46 -10.06 28.46 1.55
N ARG A 47 -10.60 29.59 1.09
CA ARG A 47 -11.76 29.64 0.18
C ARG A 47 -11.38 29.45 -1.29
N GLU A 48 -10.09 29.55 -1.61
CA GLU A 48 -9.54 29.52 -2.98
C GLU A 48 -8.92 28.16 -3.32
N VAL A 49 -8.86 27.23 -2.35
CA VAL A 49 -8.32 25.89 -2.56
C VAL A 49 -9.28 25.04 -3.40
N ASP A 50 -8.74 24.33 -4.40
CA ASP A 50 -9.52 23.36 -5.17
C ASP A 50 -9.57 22.02 -4.43
N ILE A 51 -10.78 21.63 -4.01
CA ILE A 51 -11.06 20.37 -3.30
C ILE A 51 -11.59 19.27 -4.22
N ARG A 52 -11.66 19.51 -5.54
CA ARG A 52 -12.07 18.48 -6.50
C ARG A 52 -11.10 17.31 -6.46
N SER A 53 -11.64 16.09 -6.48
CA SER A 53 -10.83 14.87 -6.44
C SER A 53 -11.31 13.85 -7.46
N SER A 54 -10.40 12.99 -7.90
CA SER A 54 -10.74 11.88 -8.80
C SER A 54 -11.08 10.65 -7.97
N PHE A 55 -12.34 10.22 -7.98
CA PHE A 55 -12.78 9.01 -7.28
C PHE A 55 -12.40 7.76 -8.07
N THR A 56 -12.54 7.81 -9.40
CA THR A 56 -12.07 6.78 -10.33
C THR A 56 -11.42 7.44 -11.54
N ARG A 57 -10.94 6.63 -12.50
CA ARG A 57 -10.43 7.12 -13.79
C ARG A 57 -11.45 7.99 -14.55
N ASN A 58 -12.74 7.76 -14.34
CA ASN A 58 -13.81 8.37 -15.12
C ASN A 58 -14.77 9.24 -14.28
N ILE A 59 -14.64 9.23 -12.96
CA ILE A 59 -15.55 9.94 -12.04
C ILE A 59 -14.75 10.96 -11.25
N ARG A 60 -15.08 12.25 -11.42
CA ARG A 60 -14.56 13.36 -10.62
C ARG A 60 -15.63 13.83 -9.64
N LEU A 61 -15.23 14.08 -8.41
CA LEU A 61 -16.05 14.64 -7.35
C LEU A 61 -15.69 16.10 -7.15
N ASN A 62 -16.70 16.93 -6.88
CA ASN A 62 -16.47 18.33 -6.52
C ASN A 62 -15.96 18.51 -5.09
N ILE A 63 -16.25 17.54 -4.22
CA ILE A 63 -15.85 17.48 -2.82
C ILE A 63 -15.39 16.03 -2.55
N PRO A 64 -14.27 15.79 -1.85
CA PRO A 64 -13.69 14.46 -1.67
C PRO A 64 -14.37 13.71 -0.52
N VAL A 65 -15.70 13.65 -0.54
CA VAL A 65 -16.53 13.01 0.48
C VAL A 65 -17.53 12.08 -0.20
N VAL A 66 -17.67 10.88 0.35
CA VAL A 66 -18.62 9.86 -0.11
C VAL A 66 -19.30 9.25 1.11
N SER A 67 -20.61 9.00 1.00
CA SER A 67 -21.36 8.33 2.05
C SER A 67 -21.05 6.83 2.08
N ALA A 68 -21.19 6.22 3.27
CA ALA A 68 -21.02 4.79 3.41
C ALA A 68 -22.18 4.04 2.76
N ALA A 69 -21.87 2.97 2.03
CA ALA A 69 -22.87 2.07 1.46
C ALA A 69 -23.46 1.14 2.54
N MET A 70 -24.27 1.69 3.43
CA MET A 70 -24.92 1.00 4.54
C MET A 70 -26.41 1.32 4.56
N ASP A 71 -27.24 0.34 4.97
CA ASP A 71 -28.70 0.43 4.99
C ASP A 71 -29.23 1.59 5.85
N THR A 72 -28.50 1.96 6.90
CA THR A 72 -28.85 3.06 7.81
C THR A 72 -28.23 4.40 7.42
N VAL A 73 -27.36 4.43 6.42
CA VAL A 73 -26.61 5.62 6.02
C VAL A 73 -27.07 6.12 4.67
N THR A 74 -27.09 5.27 3.64
CA THR A 74 -27.35 5.71 2.27
C THR A 74 -28.61 5.04 1.72
N GLY A 75 -29.66 5.85 1.56
CA GLY A 75 -30.86 5.54 0.78
C GLY A 75 -31.01 6.48 -0.42
N ALA A 76 -32.13 6.38 -1.14
CA ALA A 76 -32.39 7.23 -2.30
C ALA A 76 -32.36 8.73 -1.96
N GLU A 77 -32.89 9.13 -0.81
CA GLU A 77 -32.95 10.53 -0.40
C GLU A 77 -31.56 11.14 -0.14
N LEU A 78 -30.60 10.36 0.37
CA LEU A 78 -29.25 10.84 0.66
C LEU A 78 -28.33 10.82 -0.58
N ALA A 79 -28.68 10.02 -1.59
CA ALA A 79 -27.92 9.92 -2.83
C ALA A 79 -28.21 11.06 -3.83
N ILE A 80 -29.24 11.87 -3.59
CA ILE A 80 -29.74 12.93 -4.47
C ILE A 80 -29.19 14.30 -4.06
#